data_AF-M1KEU6-F1
#
_entry.id   AF-M1KEU6-F1
#
_cell.length_a   1.000
_cell.length_b   1.000
_cell.length_c   1.000
_cell.angle_alpha   90.00
_cell.angle_beta   90.00
_cell.angle_gamma   90.00
#
_symmetry.space_group_name_H-M   'P 1'
#
loop_
_entity.id
_entity.type
_entity.pdbx_description
1 polymer ?
#
loop_
_entity_poly.entity_id
_entity_poly.type
_entity_poly.pdbx_seq_one_letter_code
_entity_poly.pdbx_strand_id
1 'polypeptide(L)'
;MRDVIDDPKDLAIVTAVITASRMLGMNVIAEGVETADHVDLLVKTGCNHLQGYFFSKPIPAEDVPAWVAHFRPAPRTKDSLHPLNILSPILEGHILRVQKFIGALRQENPFPAHVIEKDAEEYCHLGLWLRGEGKQRFGATPQFMRLLTRHERLHQVARVAKLHFDAGDADGAMEQGKLLDMENGLLLAELLAMAGESRDNI
;
A
#
# COMPACT_ATOMS: atom_id res chain seq x y z
N MET A 1 10.88 -1.23 -22.19
CA MET A 1 10.00 -2.42 -22.35
C MET A 1 10.56 -3.45 -23.31
N ARG A 2 11.11 -3.06 -24.46
CA ARG A 2 11.63 -4.02 -25.46
C ARG A 2 12.59 -5.08 -24.89
N ASP A 3 13.46 -4.70 -23.97
CA ASP A 3 14.51 -5.59 -23.46
C ASP A 3 14.22 -6.11 -22.02
N VAL A 4 13.02 -5.89 -21.48
CA VAL A 4 12.70 -6.20 -20.07
C VAL A 4 12.74 -7.71 -19.75
N ILE A 5 12.59 -8.57 -20.76
CA ILE A 5 12.66 -10.03 -20.60
C ILE A 5 14.10 -10.52 -20.71
N ASP A 6 14.90 -9.89 -21.57
CA ASP A 6 16.22 -10.39 -21.96
C ASP A 6 17.38 -9.73 -21.19
N ASP A 7 17.20 -8.50 -20.68
CA ASP A 7 18.19 -7.79 -19.87
C ASP A 7 17.79 -7.79 -18.37
N PRO A 8 18.57 -8.46 -17.49
CA PRO A 8 18.29 -8.47 -16.06
C PRO A 8 18.34 -7.07 -15.41
N LYS A 9 19.07 -6.10 -15.98
CA LYS A 9 19.10 -4.71 -15.48
C LYS A 9 17.77 -4.01 -15.72
N ASP A 10 17.20 -4.17 -16.90
CA ASP A 10 15.90 -3.59 -17.25
C ASP A 10 14.80 -4.17 -16.36
N LEU A 11 14.80 -5.49 -16.17
CA LEU A 11 13.87 -6.15 -15.25
C LEU A 11 14.01 -5.60 -13.82
N ALA A 12 15.23 -5.44 -13.32
CA ALA A 12 15.49 -4.92 -11.98
C ALA A 12 14.98 -3.48 -11.81
N ILE A 13 15.25 -2.60 -12.77
CA ILE A 13 14.82 -1.19 -12.73
C ILE A 13 13.29 -1.10 -12.81
N VAL A 14 12.67 -1.81 -13.77
CA VAL A 14 11.20 -1.82 -13.93
C VAL A 14 10.53 -2.34 -12.65
N THR A 15 11.05 -3.43 -12.07
CA THR A 15 10.54 -3.99 -10.82
C THR A 15 10.67 -3.01 -9.66
N ALA A 16 11.82 -2.33 -9.53
CA ALA A 16 12.05 -1.34 -8.49
C ALA A 16 11.08 -0.15 -8.61
N VAL A 17 10.89 0.39 -9.83
CA VAL A 17 9.97 1.50 -10.08
C VAL A 17 8.52 1.12 -9.79
N ILE A 18 8.08 -0.05 -10.23
CA ILE A 18 6.73 -0.56 -9.94
C ILE A 18 6.54 -0.71 -8.43
N THR A 19 7.50 -1.33 -7.74
CA THR A 19 7.44 -1.56 -6.28
C THR A 19 7.40 -0.24 -5.51
N ALA A 20 8.28 0.70 -5.83
CA ALA A 20 8.32 2.01 -5.19
C ALA A 20 7.00 2.77 -5.39
N SER A 21 6.47 2.75 -6.61
CA SER A 21 5.20 3.43 -6.91
C SER A 21 4.03 2.80 -6.16
N ARG A 22 3.98 1.47 -6.05
CA ARG A 22 2.99 0.75 -5.24
C ARG A 22 3.07 1.17 -3.76
N MET A 23 4.28 1.27 -3.19
CA MET A 23 4.49 1.75 -1.81
C MET A 23 4.10 3.21 -1.60
N LEU A 24 4.24 4.05 -2.64
CA LEU A 24 3.82 5.45 -2.64
C LEU A 24 2.31 5.63 -2.90
N GLY A 25 1.55 4.55 -3.13
CA GLY A 25 0.15 4.63 -3.51
C GLY A 25 -0.09 5.26 -4.89
N MET A 26 0.91 5.21 -5.77
CA MET A 26 0.86 5.76 -7.12
C MET A 26 0.51 4.70 -8.15
N ASN A 27 -0.22 5.10 -9.19
CA ASN A 27 -0.42 4.27 -10.37
C ASN A 27 0.77 4.40 -11.33
N VAL A 28 1.26 3.27 -11.84
CA VAL A 28 2.27 3.23 -12.90
C VAL A 28 1.63 2.74 -14.17
N ILE A 29 1.95 3.42 -15.27
CA ILE A 29 1.65 2.96 -16.63
C ILE A 29 2.94 2.46 -17.25
N ALA A 30 2.92 1.21 -17.71
CA ALA A 30 3.99 0.64 -18.52
C ALA A 30 3.71 0.89 -20.00
N GLU A 31 4.53 1.74 -20.64
CA GLU A 31 4.43 2.05 -22.07
C GLU A 31 5.36 1.18 -22.93
N GLY A 32 4.97 0.94 -24.18
CA GLY A 32 5.75 0.15 -25.14
C GLY A 32 5.56 -1.36 -24.99
N VAL A 33 4.38 -1.80 -24.53
CA VAL A 33 4.00 -3.22 -24.45
C VAL A 33 3.65 -3.73 -25.85
N GLU A 34 4.43 -4.67 -26.36
CA GLU A 34 4.31 -5.19 -27.75
C GLU A 34 3.91 -6.67 -27.80
N THR A 35 4.17 -7.46 -26.74
CA THR A 35 3.97 -8.92 -26.71
C THR A 35 3.14 -9.37 -25.51
N ALA A 36 2.59 -10.59 -25.58
CA ALA A 36 1.88 -11.20 -24.46
C ALA A 36 2.83 -11.45 -23.27
N ASP A 37 4.10 -11.79 -23.53
CA ASP A 37 5.09 -12.00 -22.47
C ASP A 37 5.40 -10.70 -21.71
N HIS A 38 5.41 -9.54 -22.38
CA HIS A 38 5.50 -8.25 -21.68
C HIS A 38 4.31 -8.05 -20.74
N VAL A 39 3.09 -8.33 -21.21
CA VAL A 39 1.87 -8.21 -20.38
C VAL A 39 1.97 -9.10 -19.15
N ASP A 40 2.29 -10.38 -19.36
CA ASP A 40 2.36 -11.36 -18.29
C ASP A 40 3.41 -10.98 -17.25
N LEU A 41 4.61 -10.59 -17.68
CA LEU A 41 5.67 -10.14 -16.77
C LEU A 41 5.23 -8.92 -15.96
N LEU A 42 4.70 -7.88 -16.62
CA LEU A 42 4.35 -6.62 -15.96
C LEU A 42 3.19 -6.77 -14.98
N VAL A 43 2.17 -7.55 -15.34
CA VAL A 43 1.06 -7.87 -14.44
C VAL A 43 1.56 -8.66 -13.23
N LYS A 44 2.47 -9.63 -13.44
CA LYS A 44 3.09 -10.41 -12.35
C LYS A 44 3.95 -9.54 -11.42
N THR A 45 4.60 -8.50 -11.95
CA THR A 45 5.36 -7.53 -11.14
C THR A 45 4.45 -6.54 -10.40
N GLY A 46 3.15 -6.51 -10.71
CA GLY A 46 2.14 -5.67 -10.05
C GLY A 46 1.75 -4.41 -10.84
N CYS A 47 2.18 -4.28 -12.10
CA CYS A 47 1.75 -3.19 -12.97
C CYS A 47 0.46 -3.56 -13.70
N ASN A 48 -0.62 -2.84 -13.39
CA ASN A 48 -1.95 -3.12 -13.93
C ASN A 48 -2.39 -2.16 -15.05
N HIS A 49 -1.63 -1.11 -15.33
CA HIS A 49 -1.91 -0.18 -16.43
C HIS A 49 -0.83 -0.33 -17.49
N LEU A 50 -1.23 -0.80 -18.66
CA LEU A 50 -0.32 -1.16 -19.73
C LEU A 50 -0.74 -0.44 -21.01
N GLN A 51 0.24 0.05 -21.77
CA GLN A 51 0.02 0.71 -23.05
C GLN A 51 1.04 0.22 -24.07
N GLY A 52 0.57 -0.07 -25.28
CA GLY A 52 1.44 -0.37 -26.41
C GLY A 52 0.73 -1.12 -27.52
N TYR A 53 1.50 -1.45 -28.56
CA TYR A 53 1.00 -2.04 -29.80
C TYR A 53 0.38 -3.43 -29.61
N PHE A 54 0.67 -4.09 -28.49
CA PHE A 54 -0.04 -5.31 -28.10
C PHE A 54 -1.56 -5.09 -28.01
N PHE A 55 -1.99 -3.94 -27.48
CA PHE A 55 -3.41 -3.61 -27.30
C PHE A 55 -3.99 -2.87 -28.50
N SER A 56 -3.26 -1.85 -28.97
CA SER A 56 -3.65 -1.06 -30.13
C SER A 56 -2.48 -0.24 -30.62
N LYS A 57 -2.43 -0.01 -31.93
CA LYS A 57 -1.65 1.10 -32.48
C LYS A 57 -2.38 2.43 -32.20
N PRO A 58 -1.70 3.59 -32.30
CA PRO A 58 -2.39 4.87 -32.31
C PRO A 58 -3.49 4.89 -33.39
N ILE A 59 -4.68 5.31 -32.99
CA ILE A 59 -5.86 5.41 -33.87
C ILE A 59 -6.39 6.86 -33.87
N PRO A 60 -7.07 7.29 -34.94
CA PRO A 60 -7.81 8.55 -34.96
C PRO A 60 -8.84 8.65 -33.83
N ALA A 61 -9.19 9.88 -33.43
CA ALA A 61 -10.11 10.13 -32.32
C ALA A 61 -11.52 9.59 -32.60
N GLU A 62 -11.97 9.67 -33.86
CA GLU A 62 -13.25 9.15 -34.33
C GLU A 62 -13.39 7.63 -34.19
N ASP A 63 -12.28 6.89 -34.17
CA ASP A 63 -12.27 5.42 -34.08
C ASP A 63 -12.25 4.92 -32.63
N VAL A 64 -11.92 5.78 -31.66
CA VAL A 64 -11.81 5.41 -30.24
C VAL A 64 -13.12 4.80 -29.70
N PRO A 65 -14.33 5.36 -29.93
CA PRO A 65 -15.56 4.76 -29.42
C PRO A 65 -15.78 3.33 -29.92
N ALA A 66 -15.52 3.09 -31.20
CA ALA A 66 -15.64 1.76 -31.80
C ALA A 66 -14.59 0.80 -31.22
N TRP A 67 -13.34 1.25 -31.07
CA TRP A 67 -12.28 0.47 -30.45
C TRP A 67 -12.62 0.07 -29.00
N VAL A 68 -13.07 1.02 -28.18
CA VAL A 68 -13.44 0.77 -26.77
C VAL A 68 -14.57 -0.26 -26.65
N ALA A 69 -15.58 -0.21 -27.53
CA ALA A 69 -16.68 -1.17 -27.51
C ALA A 69 -16.24 -2.62 -27.78
N HIS A 70 -15.20 -2.81 -28.60
CA HIS A 70 -14.69 -4.12 -29.00
C HIS A 70 -13.47 -4.56 -28.19
N PHE A 71 -12.84 -3.65 -27.43
CA PHE A 71 -11.68 -3.97 -26.63
C PHE A 71 -12.00 -5.11 -25.65
N ARG A 72 -11.10 -6.10 -25.61
CA ARG A 72 -11.16 -7.21 -24.66
C ARG A 72 -9.83 -7.25 -23.91
N PRO A 73 -9.85 -7.14 -22.57
CA PRO A 73 -8.63 -7.26 -21.81
C PRO A 73 -8.02 -8.66 -22.01
N ALA A 74 -6.69 -8.74 -22.06
CA ALA A 74 -6.01 -10.01 -22.13
C ALA A 74 -6.37 -10.88 -20.91
N PRO A 75 -6.67 -12.18 -21.09
CA PRO A 75 -6.97 -13.06 -19.97
C PRO A 75 -5.74 -13.18 -19.06
N ARG A 76 -5.91 -12.90 -17.77
CA ARG A 76 -4.86 -13.09 -16.77
C ARG A 76 -4.66 -14.58 -16.49
N THR A 77 -3.43 -15.07 -16.58
CA THR A 77 -3.09 -16.47 -16.25
C THR A 77 -3.17 -16.69 -14.73
N LYS A 78 -3.88 -17.76 -14.31
CA LYS A 78 -4.11 -18.08 -12.88
C LYS A 78 -2.88 -18.63 -12.16
N ASP A 79 -1.93 -19.21 -12.90
CA ASP A 79 -0.73 -19.87 -12.35
C ASP A 79 0.47 -18.91 -12.20
N SER A 80 0.21 -17.71 -11.68
CA SER A 80 1.18 -16.63 -11.62
C SER A 80 1.91 -16.58 -10.27
N LEU A 81 3.23 -16.36 -10.29
CA LEU A 81 3.96 -15.87 -9.11
C LEU A 81 3.29 -14.57 -8.63
N HIS A 82 3.14 -14.43 -7.31
CA HIS A 82 2.61 -13.19 -6.74
C HIS A 82 3.64 -12.05 -6.89
N PRO A 83 3.17 -10.81 -7.12
CA PRO A 83 4.04 -9.65 -7.09
C PRO A 83 4.75 -9.55 -5.75
N LEU A 84 5.91 -8.86 -5.73
CA LEU A 84 6.66 -8.61 -4.50
C LEU A 84 5.72 -8.15 -3.38
N ASN A 85 5.82 -8.81 -2.22
CA ASN A 85 5.02 -8.48 -1.06
C ASN A 85 5.54 -7.16 -0.46
N ILE A 86 4.80 -6.08 -0.68
CA ILE A 86 5.13 -4.78 -0.10
C ILE A 86 4.49 -4.58 1.29
N LEU A 87 3.64 -5.50 1.74
CA LEU A 87 2.93 -5.35 3.01
C LEU A 87 3.88 -5.47 4.20
N SER A 88 4.77 -6.47 4.19
CA SER A 88 5.75 -6.70 5.26
C SER A 88 6.58 -5.44 5.60
N PRO A 89 7.31 -4.78 4.66
CA PRO A 89 8.07 -3.58 4.99
C PRO A 89 7.18 -2.39 5.41
N ILE A 90 5.93 -2.33 4.94
CA ILE A 90 4.96 -1.31 5.36
C ILE A 90 4.52 -1.54 6.82
N LEU A 91 4.33 -2.79 7.22
CA LEU A 91 3.96 -3.14 8.60
C LEU A 91 5.13 -2.93 9.56
N GLU A 92 6.35 -3.31 9.18
CA GLU A 92 7.55 -2.99 9.96
C GLU A 92 7.68 -1.47 10.19
N GLY A 93 7.55 -0.68 9.13
CA GLY A 93 7.56 0.78 9.22
C GLY A 93 6.44 1.34 10.10
N HIS A 94 5.24 0.75 10.01
CA HIS A 94 4.09 1.13 10.87
C HIS A 94 4.37 0.84 12.35
N ILE A 95 4.84 -0.38 12.67
CA ILE A 95 5.19 -0.81 14.03
C ILE A 95 6.22 0.13 14.64
N LEU A 96 7.32 0.37 13.92
CA LEU A 96 8.40 1.25 14.38
C LEU A 96 7.89 2.67 14.61
N ARG A 97 6.96 3.15 13.79
CA ARG A 97 6.40 4.49 13.95
C ARG A 97 5.50 4.59 15.20
N VAL A 98 4.70 3.56 15.49
CA VAL A 98 3.92 3.49 16.74
C VAL A 98 4.84 3.46 17.96
N GLN A 99 5.89 2.63 17.92
CA GLN A 99 6.89 2.57 19.00
C GLN A 99 7.60 3.91 19.22
N LYS A 100 8.03 4.57 18.14
CA LYS A 100 8.60 5.93 18.21
C LYS A 100 7.61 6.94 18.77
N PHE A 101 6.33 6.84 18.42
CA PHE A 101 5.32 7.73 18.98
C PHE A 101 5.20 7.55 20.50
N ILE A 102 5.17 6.31 20.99
CA ILE A 102 5.11 6.00 22.43
C ILE A 102 6.39 6.46 23.15
N GLY A 103 7.56 6.24 22.57
CA GLY A 103 8.83 6.77 23.10
C GLY A 103 8.87 8.30 23.17
N ALA A 104 8.24 8.98 22.21
CA ALA A 104 8.12 10.44 22.22
C ALA A 104 7.27 10.96 23.39
N LEU A 105 6.21 10.23 23.80
CA LEU A 105 5.44 10.56 25.01
C LEU A 105 6.30 10.52 26.28
N ARG A 106 7.38 9.72 26.27
CA ARG A 106 8.38 9.61 27.34
C ARG A 106 9.58 10.54 27.15
N GLN A 107 9.55 11.39 26.11
CA GLN A 107 10.63 12.29 25.74
C GLN A 107 11.94 11.57 25.34
N GLU A 108 11.85 10.30 24.90
CA GLU A 108 13.01 9.50 24.46
C GLU A 108 13.45 9.88 23.04
N ASN A 109 12.52 10.38 22.21
CA ASN A 109 12.74 10.78 20.82
C ASN A 109 11.69 11.82 20.38
N PRO A 110 11.87 12.52 19.24
CA PRO A 110 10.83 13.40 18.71
C PRO A 110 9.62 12.61 18.19
N PHE A 111 8.44 13.24 18.17
CA PHE A 111 7.25 12.65 17.54
C PHE A 111 7.49 12.41 16.05
N PRO A 112 7.08 11.24 15.51
CA PRO A 112 7.19 10.95 14.09
C PRO A 112 6.23 11.82 13.25
N ALA A 113 6.65 12.15 12.03
CA ALA A 113 5.79 12.79 11.04
C ALA A 113 4.68 11.86 10.53
N HIS A 114 3.61 12.45 10.00
CA HIS A 114 2.47 11.76 9.38
C HIS A 114 1.73 10.82 10.34
N VAL A 115 1.49 11.30 11.57
CA VAL A 115 0.73 10.59 12.61
C VAL A 115 -0.39 11.46 13.17
N ILE A 116 -0.06 12.70 13.56
CA ILE A 116 -0.96 13.60 14.30
C ILE A 116 -1.57 14.70 13.42
N GLU A 117 -1.00 14.91 12.24
CA GLU A 117 -1.49 15.84 11.26
C GLU A 117 -2.92 15.47 10.83
N LYS A 118 -3.65 16.47 10.34
CA LYS A 118 -5.00 16.26 9.83
C LYS A 118 -4.95 15.26 8.67
N ASP A 119 -5.86 14.29 8.69
CA ASP A 119 -5.99 13.26 7.66
C ASP A 119 -4.71 12.39 7.50
N ALA A 120 -3.81 12.35 8.49
CA ALA A 120 -2.58 11.54 8.43
C ALA A 120 -2.83 10.06 8.11
N GLU A 121 -3.93 9.50 8.62
CA GLU A 121 -4.46 8.16 8.32
C GLU A 121 -4.63 7.88 6.82
N GLU A 122 -4.71 8.90 5.99
CA GLU A 122 -4.82 8.77 4.56
C GLU A 122 -3.45 8.53 3.91
N TYR A 123 -2.44 9.33 4.26
CA TYR A 123 -1.16 9.36 3.55
C TYR A 123 0.00 8.74 4.35
N CYS A 124 -0.28 8.14 5.51
CA CYS A 124 0.67 7.28 6.20
C CYS A 124 0.97 6.02 5.34
N HIS A 125 2.14 5.37 5.51
CA HIS A 125 2.51 4.20 4.69
C HIS A 125 1.43 3.11 4.63
N LEU A 126 0.86 2.76 5.79
CA LEU A 126 -0.25 1.79 5.85
C LEU A 126 -1.54 2.34 5.23
N GLY A 127 -1.85 3.62 5.41
CA GLY A 127 -3.01 4.29 4.80
C GLY A 127 -2.96 4.29 3.28
N LEU A 128 -1.79 4.59 2.69
CA LEU A 128 -1.55 4.49 1.25
C LEU A 128 -1.80 3.07 0.75
N TRP A 129 -1.25 2.06 1.45
CA TRP A 129 -1.46 0.66 1.10
C TRP A 129 -2.93 0.23 1.23
N LEU A 130 -3.60 0.58 2.33
CA LEU A 130 -5.01 0.24 2.58
C LEU A 130 -5.89 0.77 1.45
N ARG A 131 -5.66 2.01 0.98
CA ARG A 131 -6.43 2.61 -0.11
C ARG A 131 -6.08 2.05 -1.49
N GLY A 132 -4.84 1.60 -1.67
CA GLY A 132 -4.36 0.91 -2.87
C GLY A 132 -4.59 -0.60 -2.81
N GLU A 133 -3.51 -1.36 -2.63
CA GLU A 133 -3.52 -2.83 -2.69
C GLU A 133 -4.39 -3.49 -1.63
N GLY A 134 -4.49 -2.93 -0.42
CA GLY A 134 -5.37 -3.46 0.62
C GLY A 134 -6.82 -3.49 0.17
N LYS A 135 -7.30 -2.40 -0.43
CA LYS A 135 -8.65 -2.32 -1.02
C LYS A 135 -8.81 -3.26 -2.21
N GLN A 136 -7.81 -3.38 -3.08
CA GLN A 136 -7.87 -4.30 -4.21
C GLN A 136 -7.98 -5.76 -3.77
N ARG A 137 -7.24 -6.14 -2.72
CA ARG A 137 -7.21 -7.52 -2.20
C ARG A 137 -8.42 -7.85 -1.32
N PHE A 138 -8.80 -6.93 -0.44
CA PHE A 138 -9.71 -7.21 0.66
C PHE A 138 -10.97 -6.35 0.67
N GLY A 139 -11.12 -5.41 -0.25
CA GLY A 139 -12.20 -4.40 -0.24
C GLY A 139 -13.61 -4.97 -0.31
N ALA A 140 -13.78 -6.20 -0.81
CA ALA A 140 -15.07 -6.90 -0.83
C ALA A 140 -15.41 -7.62 0.49
N THR A 141 -14.50 -7.62 1.48
CA THR A 141 -14.68 -8.33 2.75
C THR A 141 -15.22 -7.40 3.84
N PRO A 142 -16.15 -7.86 4.70
CA PRO A 142 -16.60 -7.09 5.87
C PRO A 142 -15.46 -6.75 6.85
N GLN A 143 -14.44 -7.60 6.92
CA GLN A 143 -13.25 -7.43 7.74
C GLN A 143 -12.48 -6.15 7.37
N PHE A 144 -12.39 -5.84 6.07
CA PHE A 144 -11.65 -4.68 5.60
C PHE A 144 -12.23 -3.36 6.10
N MET A 145 -13.55 -3.23 6.17
CA MET A 145 -14.18 -2.01 6.73
C MET A 145 -13.81 -1.80 8.20
N ARG A 146 -13.75 -2.87 8.99
CA ARG A 146 -13.33 -2.76 10.40
C ARG A 146 -11.87 -2.39 10.53
N LEU A 147 -11.02 -2.93 9.66
CA LEU A 147 -9.61 -2.59 9.59
C LEU A 147 -9.40 -1.08 9.32
N LEU A 148 -10.18 -0.51 8.39
CA LEU A 148 -10.15 0.93 8.11
C LEU A 148 -10.58 1.75 9.35
N THR A 149 -11.70 1.39 9.99
CA THR A 149 -12.15 2.07 11.21
C THR A 149 -11.12 1.99 12.34
N ARG A 150 -10.46 0.84 12.49
CA ARG A 150 -9.41 0.67 13.51
C ARG A 150 -8.17 1.50 13.20
N HIS A 151 -7.77 1.56 11.93
CA HIS A 151 -6.65 2.40 11.49
C HIS A 151 -6.91 3.88 11.78
N GLU A 152 -8.11 4.38 11.47
CA GLU A 152 -8.53 5.74 11.79
C GLU A 152 -8.53 6.00 13.31
N ARG A 153 -9.06 5.05 14.09
CA ARG A 153 -9.05 5.10 15.55
C ARG A 153 -7.64 5.16 16.13
N LEU A 154 -6.69 4.41 15.57
CA LEU A 154 -5.28 4.42 15.98
C LEU A 154 -4.69 5.84 15.83
N HIS A 155 -4.92 6.49 14.69
CA HIS A 155 -4.50 7.88 14.48
C HIS A 155 -5.22 8.85 15.43
N GLN A 156 -6.52 8.65 15.70
CA GLN A 156 -7.27 9.47 16.64
C GLN A 156 -6.71 9.37 18.07
N VAL A 157 -6.39 8.16 18.54
CA VAL A 157 -5.78 7.94 19.87
C VAL A 157 -4.41 8.63 19.94
N ALA A 158 -3.59 8.56 18.88
CA ALA A 158 -2.32 9.27 18.83
C ALA A 158 -2.51 10.80 18.92
N ARG A 159 -3.50 11.37 18.23
CA ARG A 159 -3.85 12.80 18.34
C ARG A 159 -4.24 13.16 19.77
N VAL A 160 -5.07 12.36 20.44
CA VAL A 160 -5.46 12.60 21.84
C VAL A 160 -4.27 12.49 22.79
N ALA A 161 -3.41 11.47 22.63
CA ALA A 161 -2.18 11.32 23.42
C ALA A 161 -1.28 12.56 23.31
N LYS A 162 -1.14 13.12 22.09
CA LYS A 162 -0.37 14.33 21.84
C LYS A 162 -0.97 15.55 22.53
N LEU A 163 -2.31 15.68 22.56
CA LEU A 163 -2.98 16.77 23.26
C LEU A 163 -2.72 16.73 24.77
N HIS A 164 -2.78 15.57 25.40
CA HIS A 164 -2.42 15.42 26.82
C HIS A 164 -0.95 15.78 27.07
N PHE A 165 -0.05 15.29 26.22
CA PHE A 165 1.38 15.59 26.31
C PHE A 165 1.65 17.10 26.22
N ASP A 166 1.02 17.79 25.26
CA ASP A 166 1.17 19.24 25.07
C ASP A 166 0.57 20.06 26.21
N ALA A 167 -0.43 19.52 26.92
CA ALA A 167 -1.01 20.12 28.11
C ALA A 167 -0.19 19.86 29.39
N GLY A 168 0.90 19.09 29.32
CA GLY A 168 1.69 18.66 30.47
C GLY A 168 1.05 17.55 31.30
N ASP A 169 -0.01 16.92 30.80
CA ASP A 169 -0.68 15.78 31.43
C ASP A 169 0.01 14.47 31.04
N ALA A 170 1.07 14.13 31.77
CA ALA A 170 1.87 12.93 31.49
C ALA A 170 1.09 11.63 31.69
N ASP A 171 0.19 11.57 32.68
CA ASP A 171 -0.60 10.37 32.98
C ASP A 171 -1.62 10.11 31.87
N GLY A 172 -2.38 11.13 31.45
CA GLY A 172 -3.30 11.03 30.33
C GLY A 172 -2.60 10.70 29.01
N ALA A 173 -1.42 11.29 28.76
CA ALA A 173 -0.61 10.98 27.59
C ALA A 173 -0.19 9.50 27.57
N MET A 174 0.29 8.98 28.70
CA MET A 174 0.72 7.59 28.80
C MET A 174 -0.43 6.59 28.80
N GLU A 175 -1.61 6.94 29.32
CA GLU A 175 -2.82 6.12 29.21
C GLU A 175 -3.23 5.96 27.74
N GLN A 176 -3.28 7.06 26.98
CA GLN A 176 -3.54 7.00 25.54
C GLN A 176 -2.44 6.26 24.78
N GLY A 177 -1.17 6.36 25.21
CA GLY A 177 -0.07 5.58 24.66
C GLY A 177 -0.25 4.06 24.81
N LYS A 178 -0.78 3.60 25.95
CA LYS A 178 -1.13 2.17 26.15
C LYS A 178 -2.30 1.74 25.26
N LEU A 179 -3.32 2.58 25.14
CA LEU A 179 -4.45 2.34 24.23
C LEU A 179 -3.97 2.26 22.77
N LEU A 180 -3.04 3.14 22.38
CA LEU A 180 -2.45 3.15 21.04
C LEU A 180 -1.74 1.83 20.73
N ASP A 181 -0.93 1.32 21.65
CA ASP A 181 -0.22 0.05 21.50
C ASP A 181 -1.18 -1.15 21.38
N MET A 182 -2.24 -1.15 22.20
CA MET A 182 -3.29 -2.17 22.14
C MET A 182 -4.03 -2.15 20.79
N GLU A 183 -4.44 -0.97 20.31
CA GLU A 183 -5.12 -0.81 19.02
C GLU A 183 -4.22 -1.24 17.85
N ASN A 184 -2.92 -0.89 17.91
CA ASN A 184 -1.92 -1.36 16.96
C ASN A 184 -1.81 -2.89 16.96
N GLY A 185 -1.73 -3.51 18.14
CA GLY A 185 -1.68 -4.97 18.26
C GLY A 185 -2.87 -5.67 17.62
N LEU A 186 -4.09 -5.15 17.84
CA LEU A 186 -5.33 -5.66 17.26
C LEU A 186 -5.39 -5.44 15.74
N LEU A 187 -4.95 -4.28 15.25
CA LEU A 187 -4.87 -3.96 13.83
C LEU A 187 -3.97 -4.94 13.08
N LEU A 188 -2.78 -5.19 13.63
CA LEU A 188 -1.81 -6.11 13.03
C LEU A 188 -2.36 -7.54 12.99
N ALA A 189 -3.00 -7.99 14.08
CA ALA A 189 -3.59 -9.32 14.13
C ALA A 189 -4.72 -9.51 13.11
N GLU A 190 -5.61 -8.52 12.95
CA GLU A 190 -6.70 -8.57 11.97
C GLU A 190 -6.17 -8.59 10.54
N LEU A 191 -5.19 -7.73 10.22
CA LEU A 191 -4.60 -7.66 8.89
C LEU A 191 -3.81 -8.91 8.50
N LEU A 192 -3.00 -9.45 9.42
CA LEU A 192 -2.25 -10.69 9.19
C LEU A 192 -3.18 -11.88 8.96
N ALA A 193 -4.25 -11.99 9.76
CA ALA A 193 -5.27 -13.02 9.57
C ALA A 193 -5.96 -12.92 8.20
N MET A 194 -6.23 -11.70 7.72
CA MET A 194 -6.77 -11.48 6.37
C MET A 194 -5.76 -11.84 5.28
N ALA A 195 -4.48 -11.55 5.49
CA ALA A 195 -3.42 -11.83 4.52
C ALA A 195 -3.01 -13.32 4.48
N GLY A 196 -3.39 -14.12 5.48
CA GLY A 196 -2.91 -15.49 5.64
C GLY A 196 -1.43 -15.55 6.02
N GLU A 197 -0.91 -14.49 6.64
CA GLU A 197 0.49 -14.34 7.05
C GLU A 197 0.61 -14.52 8.58
N SER A 198 1.75 -15.04 9.07
CA SER A 198 2.04 -15.13 10.52
C SER A 198 2.87 -13.93 10.98
N ARG A 199 2.75 -13.55 12.27
CA ARG A 199 3.62 -12.54 12.89
C ARG A 199 5.10 -12.91 12.86
N ASP A 200 5.44 -14.20 12.78
CA ASP A 200 6.84 -14.65 12.73
C ASP A 200 7.52 -14.37 11.38
N ASN A 201 6.75 -13.89 10.38
CA ASN A 201 7.23 -13.56 9.04
C ASN A 201 7.42 -12.04 8.81
N ILE A 202 7.29 -11.23 9.86
CA ILE A 202 7.49 -9.76 9.88
C ILE A 202 8.41 -9.44 11.06
#